data_AF-A0A430L8B0-F1
#
_entry.id   AF-A0A430L8B0-F1
#
_cell.length_a   1.000
_cell.length_b   1.000
_cell.length_c   1.000
_cell.angle_alpha   90.00
_cell.angle_beta   90.00
_cell.angle_gamma   90.00
#
_symmetry.space_group_name_H-M   'P 1'
#
loop_
_entity.id
_entity.type
_entity.pdbx_description
1 polymer ?
#
loop_
_entity_poly.entity_id
_entity_poly.type
_entity_poly.pdbx_seq_one_letter_code
_entity_poly.pdbx_strand_id
1 'polypeptide(L)'
;MLGCPFGKTHVPFGSDLNQKTWEVPRADLATLLDLSKSLDLDGEVTPIMAWVMVMSHPKVMELEAEDFRKLGEDLVRKVRCYGFGAVMEEFEVRDAVDNVLGGKDAVMCG
;
A
#
# COMPACT_ATOMS: atom_id res chain seq x y z
N MET A 1 17.08 25.26 5.12
CA MET A 1 17.82 23.99 5.11
C MET A 1 16.85 22.93 5.61
N LEU A 2 16.21 22.17 4.71
CA LEU A 2 15.16 21.19 5.07
C LEU A 2 15.79 20.09 5.93
N GLY A 3 15.41 20.03 7.20
CA GLY A 3 15.85 18.98 8.13
C GLY A 3 15.23 17.64 7.74
N CYS A 4 16.04 16.59 7.73
CA CYS A 4 15.61 15.22 7.45
C CYS A 4 14.45 14.80 8.39
N PRO A 5 13.37 14.19 7.88
CA PRO A 5 12.17 13.89 8.67
C PRO A 5 12.36 12.74 9.68
N PHE A 6 13.51 12.06 9.67
CA PHE A 6 13.83 10.99 10.59
C PHE A 6 14.92 11.45 11.58
N GLY A 7 14.52 12.27 12.55
CA GLY A 7 15.37 12.75 13.64
C GLY A 7 15.46 11.75 14.82
N LYS A 8 16.65 11.64 15.43
CA LYS A 8 16.99 10.74 16.55
C LYS A 8 16.48 11.20 17.93
N THR A 9 15.44 12.04 17.98
CA THR A 9 15.00 12.67 19.23
C THR A 9 13.50 12.45 19.42
N HIS A 10 13.13 11.91 20.59
CA HIS A 10 11.75 11.85 21.05
C HIS A 10 11.11 13.24 20.93
N VAL A 11 9.94 13.32 20.30
CA VAL A 11 9.19 14.56 20.14
C VAL A 11 8.94 15.21 21.53
N PRO A 12 9.15 16.53 21.68
CA PRO A 12 8.85 17.20 22.93
C PRO A 12 7.35 17.11 23.21
N PHE A 13 7.02 16.68 24.42
CA PHE A 13 5.66 16.54 24.93
C PHE A 13 5.03 17.95 25.08
N GLY A 14 4.32 18.42 24.05
CA GLY A 14 3.68 19.73 24.12
C GLY A 14 3.37 20.40 22.79
N SER A 15 2.65 19.73 21.90
CA SER A 15 1.80 20.38 20.90
C SER A 15 0.89 19.32 20.30
N ASP A 16 -0.41 19.61 20.21
CA ASP A 16 -1.54 18.74 19.86
C ASP A 16 -1.49 18.09 18.47
N LEU A 17 -0.42 17.37 18.15
CA LEU A 17 -0.36 16.39 17.09
C LEU A 17 -0.21 15.05 17.80
N ASN A 18 -1.29 14.27 17.76
CA ASN A 18 -1.45 12.96 18.40
C ASN A 18 -0.57 11.89 17.71
N GLN A 19 0.69 12.23 17.43
CA GLN A 19 1.62 11.48 16.62
C GLN A 19 2.38 10.52 17.54
N LYS A 20 1.77 9.35 17.75
CA LYS A 20 2.41 8.22 18.44
C LYS A 20 3.55 7.69 17.55
N THR A 21 4.79 7.95 17.92
CA THR A 21 5.91 7.13 17.44
C THR A 21 5.76 5.74 18.04
N TRP A 22 5.70 4.72 17.20
CA TRP A 22 5.66 3.32 17.65
C TRP A 22 6.94 3.02 18.43
N GLU A 23 6.83 2.82 19.75
CA GLU A 23 7.95 2.34 20.55
C GLU A 23 8.14 0.85 20.27
N VAL A 24 9.04 0.54 19.34
CA VAL A 24 9.45 -0.83 19.03
C VAL A 24 10.68 -1.15 19.88
N PRO A 25 10.61 -2.12 20.82
CA PRO A 25 11.78 -2.60 21.55
C PRO A 25 12.92 -2.94 20.59
N ARG A 26 14.17 -2.58 20.95
CA ARG A 26 15.35 -2.80 20.10
C ARG A 26 15.54 -4.28 19.68
N ALA A 27 15.08 -5.21 20.51
CA ALA A 27 15.08 -6.64 20.21
C ALA A 27 14.11 -6.99 19.06
N ASP A 28 12.96 -6.30 18.99
CA ASP A 28 11.95 -6.53 17.96
C ASP A 28 12.41 -5.99 16.61
N LEU A 29 13.15 -4.88 16.56
CA LEU A 29 13.70 -4.35 15.30
C LEU A 29 14.68 -5.32 14.63
N ALA A 30 15.53 -6.01 15.41
CA ALA A 30 16.45 -7.02 14.87
C ALA A 30 15.67 -8.21 14.28
N THR A 31 14.60 -8.63 14.95
CA THR A 31 13.68 -9.66 14.45
C THR A 31 12.97 -9.22 13.17
N LEU A 32 12.48 -7.97 13.10
CA LEU A 32 11.86 -7.41 11.89
C LEU A 32 12.82 -7.36 10.70
N LEU A 33 14.07 -6.94 10.94
CA LEU A 33 15.13 -6.89 9.94
C LEU A 33 15.58 -8.28 9.48
N ASP A 34 15.41 -9.31 10.31
CA ASP A 34 15.71 -10.68 9.92
C ASP A 34 14.57 -11.28 9.09
N LEU A 35 13.32 -11.03 9.48
CA LEU A 35 12.13 -11.41 8.73
C LEU A 35 12.06 -10.72 7.36
N SER A 36 12.51 -9.48 7.24
CA SER A 36 12.53 -8.78 5.95
C SER A 36 13.43 -9.44 4.91
N LYS A 37 14.47 -10.18 5.34
CA LYS A 37 15.35 -10.94 4.44
C LYS A 37 14.71 -12.21 3.88
N SER A 38 13.64 -12.69 4.53
CA SER A 38 12.88 -13.86 4.08
C SER A 38 11.75 -13.53 3.08
N LEU A 39 11.52 -12.25 2.79
CA LEU A 39 10.60 -11.88 1.71
C LEU A 39 11.30 -12.04 0.36
N ASP A 40 10.95 -13.13 -0.31
CA ASP A 40 11.18 -13.27 -1.74
C ASP A 40 10.09 -12.48 -2.47
N LEU A 41 10.42 -11.24 -2.85
CA LEU A 41 9.48 -10.31 -3.49
C LEU A 41 9.37 -10.52 -5.01
N ASP A 42 9.81 -11.66 -5.54
CA ASP A 42 9.71 -11.94 -6.97
C ASP A 42 8.23 -12.11 -7.37
N GLY A 43 7.69 -11.14 -8.10
CA GLY A 43 6.28 -11.08 -8.48
C GLY A 43 5.34 -10.47 -7.43
N GLU A 44 5.84 -10.07 -6.26
CA GLU A 44 5.04 -9.41 -5.22
C GLU A 44 5.20 -7.88 -5.25
N VAL A 45 4.13 -7.16 -4.90
CA VAL A 45 4.13 -5.71 -4.74
C VAL A 45 3.58 -5.30 -3.39
N THR A 46 4.12 -4.22 -2.84
CA THR A 46 3.58 -3.60 -1.62
C THR A 46 2.32 -2.77 -1.95
N PRO A 47 1.42 -2.52 -0.98
CA PRO A 47 0.22 -1.70 -1.21
C PRO A 47 0.50 -0.31 -1.80
N ILE A 48 1.62 0.32 -1.46
CA ILE A 48 2.01 1.61 -2.05
C ILE A 48 2.46 1.47 -3.50
N MET A 49 3.13 0.37 -3.86
CA MET A 49 3.46 0.07 -5.26
C MET A 49 2.21 -0.24 -6.07
N ALA A 50 1.27 -1.01 -5.51
CA ALA A 50 -0.03 -1.25 -6.13
C ALA A 50 -0.77 0.07 -6.42
N TRP A 51 -0.77 1.01 -5.47
CA TRP A 51 -1.33 2.34 -5.69
C TRP A 51 -0.65 3.10 -6.84
N VAL A 52 0.68 3.04 -6.93
CA VAL A 52 1.43 3.63 -8.06
C VAL A 52 1.02 2.99 -9.39
N MET A 53 0.81 1.67 -9.43
CA MET A 53 0.34 0.98 -10.64
C MET A 53 -1.05 1.46 -11.06
N VAL A 54 -2.00 1.55 -10.13
CA VAL A 54 -3.36 2.06 -10.36
C VAL A 54 -3.30 3.49 -10.92
N MET A 55 -2.53 4.37 -10.28
CA MET A 55 -2.40 5.77 -10.67
C MET A 55 -1.63 5.98 -11.98
N SER A 56 -0.83 5.01 -12.39
CA SER A 56 -0.09 5.04 -13.65
C SER A 56 -0.91 4.50 -14.83
N HIS A 57 -2.10 3.94 -14.58
CA HIS A 57 -2.93 3.38 -15.62
C HIS A 57 -3.46 4.49 -16.56
N PRO A 58 -3.37 4.35 -17.91
CA PRO A 58 -3.78 5.40 -18.85
C PRO A 58 -5.23 5.86 -18.69
N LYS A 59 -6.12 4.93 -18.32
CA LYS A 59 -7.55 5.17 -18.08
C LYS A 59 -7.89 5.55 -16.64
N VAL A 60 -6.91 5.84 -15.76
CA VAL A 60 -7.19 6.13 -14.34
C VAL A 60 -8.16 7.31 -14.16
N MET A 61 -8.14 8.28 -15.06
CA MET A 61 -9.03 9.45 -15.04
C MET A 61 -10.49 9.11 -15.34
N GLU A 62 -10.78 7.90 -15.83
CA GLU A 62 -12.13 7.41 -16.04
C GLU A 62 -12.72 6.84 -14.74
N LEU A 63 -11.90 6.52 -13.74
CA LEU A 63 -12.35 5.90 -12.48
C LEU A 63 -13.06 6.89 -11.57
N GLU A 64 -14.19 6.47 -11.02
CA GLU A 64 -14.95 7.22 -10.01
C GLU A 64 -14.70 6.69 -8.60
N ALA A 65 -15.17 7.42 -7.58
CA ALA A 65 -15.00 7.01 -6.17
C ALA A 65 -15.53 5.59 -5.90
N GLU A 66 -16.61 5.17 -6.57
CA GLU A 66 -17.15 3.82 -6.45
C GLU A 66 -16.21 2.75 -7.04
N ASP A 67 -15.51 3.08 -8.13
CA ASP A 67 -14.54 2.19 -8.76
C ASP A 67 -13.34 1.95 -7.84
N PHE A 68 -12.82 3.01 -7.21
CA PHE A 68 -11.77 2.89 -6.20
C PHE A 68 -12.22 2.09 -4.98
N ARG A 69 -13.49 2.22 -4.56
CA ARG A 69 -14.05 1.40 -3.48
C ARG A 69 -14.06 -0.09 -3.86
N LYS A 70 -14.54 -0.43 -5.06
CA LYS A 70 -14.55 -1.81 -5.57
C LYS A 70 -13.14 -2.38 -5.64
N LEU A 71 -12.20 -1.59 -6.15
CA LEU A 71 -10.79 -1.96 -6.22
C LEU A 71 -10.20 -2.23 -4.82
N GLY A 72 -10.48 -1.36 -3.85
CA GLY A 72 -10.03 -1.55 -2.46
C GLY A 72 -10.65 -2.79 -1.80
N GLU A 73 -11.95 -3.01 -2.00
CA GLU A 73 -12.64 -4.21 -1.52
C GLU A 73 -12.07 -5.49 -2.12
N ASP A 74 -11.62 -5.46 -3.38
CA ASP A 74 -10.98 -6.61 -4.01
C ASP A 74 -9.55 -6.84 -3.52
N LEU A 75 -8.71 -5.82 -3.59
CA LEU A 75 -7.29 -5.93 -3.23
C LEU A 75 -7.08 -6.28 -1.76
N VAL A 76 -7.93 -5.79 -0.84
CA VAL A 76 -7.76 -6.09 0.60
C VAL A 76 -7.85 -7.60 0.91
N ARG A 77 -8.56 -8.38 0.09
CA ARG A 77 -8.66 -9.84 0.24
C ARG A 77 -7.43 -10.59 -0.27
N LYS A 78 -6.61 -9.92 -1.08
CA LYS A 78 -5.41 -10.46 -1.74
C LYS A 78 -4.12 -10.08 -0.99
N VAL A 79 -4.22 -9.18 0.01
CA VAL A 79 -3.10 -8.77 0.85
C VAL A 79 -2.68 -9.89 1.81
N ARG A 80 -1.39 -10.23 1.79
CA ARG A 80 -0.71 -11.03 2.81
C ARG A 80 0.01 -10.11 3.80
N CYS A 81 -0.30 -10.25 5.09
CA CYS A 81 0.29 -9.47 6.17
C CYS A 81 1.32 -10.30 6.94
N TYR A 82 2.53 -9.74 7.15
CA TYR A 82 3.62 -10.41 7.86
C TYR A 82 3.94 -9.80 9.23
N GLY A 83 3.11 -8.85 9.70
CA GLY A 83 3.29 -8.16 10.99
C GLY A 83 4.23 -6.94 10.94
N PHE A 84 5.07 -6.85 9.92
CA PHE A 84 5.98 -5.70 9.67
C PHE A 84 5.79 -5.06 8.29
N GLY A 85 4.89 -5.64 7.50
CA GLY A 85 4.62 -5.22 6.14
C GLY A 85 3.49 -6.04 5.55
N ALA A 86 3.12 -5.66 4.34
CA ALA A 86 2.07 -6.28 3.56
C ALA A 86 2.50 -6.31 2.10
N VAL A 87 2.12 -7.39 1.42
CA VAL A 87 2.33 -7.56 -0.03
C VAL A 87 1.08 -8.19 -0.65
N MET A 88 1.00 -8.12 -1.97
CA MET A 88 0.04 -8.86 -2.80
C MET A 88 0.74 -9.22 -4.10
N GLU A 89 0.19 -10.15 -4.87
CA GLU A 89 0.80 -10.49 -6.16
C GLU A 89 0.63 -9.34 -7.15
N GLU A 90 1.63 -9.07 -7.99
CA GLU A 90 1.55 -8.02 -8.99
C GLU A 90 0.42 -8.28 -10.00
N PHE A 91 0.23 -9.54 -10.40
CA PHE A 91 -0.83 -9.93 -11.34
C PHE A 91 -2.22 -9.69 -10.76
N GLU A 92 -2.39 -9.82 -9.44
CA GLU A 92 -3.67 -9.58 -8.76
C GLU A 92 -4.08 -8.11 -8.82
N VAL A 93 -3.10 -7.21 -8.80
CA VAL A 93 -3.31 -5.76 -8.99
C VAL A 93 -3.76 -5.47 -10.42
N ARG A 94 -3.05 -6.05 -11.40
CA ARG A 94 -3.38 -5.87 -12.83
C ARG A 94 -4.79 -6.36 -13.12
N ASP A 95 -5.12 -7.57 -12.69
CA ASP A 95 -6.45 -8.17 -12.88
C ASP A 95 -7.55 -7.36 -12.20
N ALA A 96 -7.33 -6.86 -10.99
CA ALA A 96 -8.32 -6.04 -10.30
C ALA A 96 -8.59 -4.70 -11.03
N VAL A 97 -7.54 -4.06 -11.58
CA VAL A 97 -7.67 -2.84 -12.38
C VAL A 97 -8.40 -3.11 -13.70
N ASP A 98 -8.02 -4.18 -14.40
CA ASP A 98 -8.63 -4.57 -15.67
C ASP A 98 -10.12 -4.93 -15.49
N ASN A 99 -10.48 -5.61 -14.39
CA ASN A 99 -11.88 -5.96 -14.10
C ASN A 99 -12.75 -4.72 -13.85
N VAL A 100 -12.25 -3.73 -13.13
CA VAL A 100 -12.99 -2.48 -12.86
C VAL A 100 -13.15 -1.66 -14.15
N LEU A 101 -12.11 -1.57 -14.97
CA LEU A 101 -12.14 -0.81 -16.23
C LEU A 101 -12.94 -1.52 -17.33
N GLY A 102 -12.80 -2.84 -17.47
CA GLY A 102 -13.56 -3.63 -18.44
C GLY A 102 -15.07 -3.60 -18.18
N GLY A 103 -15.48 -3.46 -16.91
CA GLY A 103 -16.88 -3.21 -16.55
C GLY A 103 -17.44 -1.89 -17.13
N LYS A 104 -16.61 -0.86 -17.30
CA LYS A 104 -17.03 0.43 -17.89
C LYS A 104 -17.17 0.35 -19.41
N ASP A 105 -16.26 -0.35 -20.07
CA ASP A 105 -16.33 -0.58 -21.53
C ASP A 105 -17.60 -1.37 -21.90
N ALA A 106 -18.06 -2.30 -21.04
CA ALA A 106 -19.32 -3.02 -21.22
C ALA A 106 -20.58 -2.15 -21.02
N VAL A 107 -20.54 -1.18 -20.10
CA VAL A 107 -21.66 -0.26 -19.82
C VAL A 107 -21.83 0.79 -20.93
N MET A 108 -20.74 1.22 -21.59
CA MET A 108 -20.81 2.19 -22.69
C MET A 108 -21.36 1.62 -24.01
N CYS A 109 -21.43 0.30 -24.15
CA CYS A 109 -22.05 -0.38 -25.30
C CYS A 109 -23.52 -0.78 -25.07
N GLY A 110 -24.13 -0.40 -23.94
CA GLY A 110 -25.52 -0.71 -23.58
C GLY A 110 -26.53 0.37 -23.97
#